data_AF-A0A2M7PKH6-F1
#
_entry.id   AF-A0A2M7PKH6-F1
#
_cell.length_a   1.000
_cell.length_b   1.000
_cell.length_c   1.000
_cell.angle_alpha   90.00
_cell.angle_beta   90.00
_cell.angle_gamma   90.00
#
_symmetry.space_group_name_H-M   'P 1'
#
loop_
_entity.id
_entity.type
_entity.pdbx_description
1 polymer ?
#
loop_
_entity_poly.entity_id
_entity_poly.type
_entity_poly.pdbx_seq_one_letter_code
_entity_poly.pdbx_strand_id
1 'polypeptide(L)'
;MLNLDNLNIILFILPVYQLMFYAVQLVTLKKNGNPSRRPLGLLMFLMWTYLVMNAAGYLGYSYLDEYLYCLQLPVLLAIMPTYYLYLRAVSIASGGMFSKPWKV
;
A
#
# COMPACT_ATOMS: atom_id res chain seq x y z
N MET A 1 -0.36 30.58 -13.93
CA MET A 1 -1.38 29.84 -14.71
C MET A 1 -0.98 28.39 -14.66
N LEU A 2 -1.76 27.53 -13.99
CA LEU A 2 -1.45 26.10 -13.86
C LEU A 2 -1.62 25.45 -15.24
N ASN A 3 -0.53 25.01 -15.84
CA ASN A 3 -0.57 24.26 -17.10
C ASN A 3 -1.23 22.89 -16.85
N LEU A 4 -1.96 22.36 -17.84
CA LEU A 4 -2.61 21.05 -17.76
C LEU A 4 -1.63 19.93 -17.39
N ASP A 5 -0.39 20.03 -17.88
CA ASP A 5 0.69 19.09 -17.53
C ASP A 5 1.06 19.16 -16.04
N ASN A 6 1.14 20.37 -15.48
CA ASN A 6 1.40 20.56 -14.06
C ASN A 6 0.24 20.03 -13.20
N LEU A 7 -1.00 20.17 -13.67
CA LEU A 7 -2.18 19.64 -12.99
C LEU A 7 -2.19 18.11 -12.99
N ASN A 8 -1.85 17.46 -14.11
CA ASN A 8 -1.74 16.01 -14.21
C ASN A 8 -0.67 15.45 -13.27
N ILE A 9 0.49 16.11 -13.19
CA ILE A 9 1.57 15.72 -12.28
C ILE A 9 1.10 15.83 -10.81
N ILE A 10 0.40 16.91 -10.45
CA ILE A 10 -0.14 17.09 -9.09
C ILE A 10 -1.20 16.04 -8.75
N LEU A 11 -2.12 15.76 -9.67
CA LEU A 11 -3.17 14.75 -9.49
C LEU A 11 -2.59 13.34 -9.36
N PHE A 12 -1.45 13.08 -10.00
CA PHE A 12 -0.73 11.81 -9.87
C PHE A 12 0.07 11.71 -8.56
N ILE A 13 0.72 12.79 -8.13
CA ILE A 13 1.60 12.75 -6.94
C ILE A 13 0.83 12.66 -5.62
N LEU A 14 -0.38 13.22 -5.58
CA LEU A 14 -1.22 13.29 -4.39
C LEU A 14 -1.62 11.90 -3.84
N PRO A 15 -2.16 10.95 -4.63
CA PRO A 15 -2.48 9.60 -4.15
C PRO A 15 -1.22 8.79 -3.79
N VAL A 16 -0.11 8.98 -4.52
CA VAL A 16 1.16 8.31 -4.21
C VAL A 16 1.69 8.77 -2.85
N TYR A 17 1.64 10.07 -2.56
CA TYR A 17 2.07 10.62 -1.28
C TYR A 17 1.16 10.17 -0.12
N GLN A 18 -0.16 10.17 -0.33
CA GLN A 18 -1.11 9.67 0.66
C GLN A 18 -0.86 8.19 1.00
N LEU A 19 -0.67 7.34 -0.02
CA LEU A 19 -0.33 5.92 0.18
C LEU A 19 0.96 5.74 0.98
N MET A 20 2.01 6.50 0.66
CA MET A 20 3.28 6.46 1.38
C MET A 20 3.10 6.83 2.85
N PHE A 21 2.38 7.92 3.13
CA PHE A 21 2.13 8.39 4.48
C PHE A 21 1.39 7.33 5.31
N TYR A 22 0.33 6.73 4.77
CA TYR A 22 -0.42 5.68 5.46
C TYR A 22 0.38 4.39 5.65
N ALA A 23 1.18 3.98 4.66
CA ALA A 23 2.05 2.81 4.78
C ALA A 23 3.06 2.99 5.91
N VAL A 24 3.74 4.14 5.97
CA VAL A 24 4.68 4.47 7.05
C VAL A 24 3.97 4.45 8.41
N GLN A 25 2.80 5.08 8.54
CA GLN A 25 2.05 5.11 9.79
C GLN A 25 1.62 3.72 10.27
N LEU A 26 1.18 2.85 9.36
CA LEU A 26 0.72 1.50 9.71
C LEU A 26 1.86 0.55 10.09
N VAL A 27 3.05 0.74 9.49
CA VAL A 27 4.23 -0.07 9.78
C VAL A 27 4.96 0.41 11.05
N THR A 28 5.12 1.74 11.23
CA THR A 28 5.92 2.32 12.33
C THR A 28 5.17 2.48 13.64
N LEU A 29 3.88 2.85 13.61
CA LEU A 29 3.13 3.13 14.84
C LEU A 29 2.62 1.82 15.47
N LYS A 30 3.38 1.32 16.46
CA LYS A 30 2.93 0.26 17.38
C LYS A 30 1.75 0.77 18.23
N LYS A 31 0.52 0.64 17.72
CA LYS A 31 -0.68 0.66 18.57
C LYS A 31 -1.03 -0.78 18.90
N ASN A 32 -0.84 -1.16 20.16
CA ASN A 32 -1.25 -2.46 20.68
C ASN A 32 -2.77 -2.63 20.49
N GLY A 33 -3.20 -3.61 19.70
CA GLY A 33 -4.61 -4.02 19.67
C GLY A 33 -5.17 -4.45 18.32
N ASN A 34 -4.49 -4.21 17.19
CA ASN A 34 -5.05 -4.62 15.89
C ASN A 34 -4.03 -5.39 15.02
N PRO A 35 -4.17 -6.73 14.89
CA PRO A 35 -3.26 -7.57 14.12
C PRO A 35 -3.34 -7.31 12.60
N SER A 36 -4.40 -6.68 12.10
CA SER A 36 -4.57 -6.39 10.66
C SER A 36 -3.78 -5.18 10.15
N ARG A 37 -3.23 -4.34 11.05
CA ARG A 37 -2.54 -3.10 10.66
C ARG A 37 -1.23 -3.36 9.92
N ARG A 38 -0.44 -4.34 10.36
CA ARG A 38 0.83 -4.71 9.72
C ARG A 38 0.64 -5.26 8.31
N PRO A 39 -0.22 -6.28 8.08
CA PRO A 39 -0.45 -6.77 6.72
C PRO A 39 -1.12 -5.72 5.82
N LEU A 40 -1.96 -4.84 6.37
CA LEU A 40 -2.50 -3.69 5.62
C LEU A 40 -1.40 -2.70 5.21
N GLY A 41 -0.51 -2.33 6.14
CA GLY A 41 0.61 -1.44 5.85
C GLY A 41 1.56 -2.02 4.79
N LEU A 42 1.81 -3.34 4.85
CA LEU A 42 2.62 -4.05 3.87
C LEU A 42 1.93 -4.09 2.49
N LEU A 43 0.61 -4.29 2.45
CA LEU A 43 -0.18 -4.24 1.21
C LEU A 43 -0.14 -2.83 0.58
N MET A 44 -0.33 -1.79 1.38
CA MET A 44 -0.24 -0.40 0.91
C MET A 44 1.17 -0.05 0.41
N PHE A 45 2.21 -0.59 1.05
CA PHE A 45 3.59 -0.43 0.60
C PHE A 45 3.86 -1.13 -0.75
N LEU A 46 3.36 -2.34 -0.96
CA LEU A 46 3.47 -3.05 -2.24
C LEU A 46 2.74 -2.30 -3.37
N MET A 47 1.52 -1.81 -3.09
CA MET A 47 0.76 -0.99 -4.05
C MET A 47 1.47 0.32 -4.39
N TRP A 48 2.03 1.00 -3.39
CA TRP A 48 2.82 2.21 -3.60
C TRP A 48 4.05 1.93 -4.47
N THR A 49 4.80 0.86 -4.17
CA THR A 49 6.00 0.48 -4.92
C THR A 49 5.67 0.20 -6.38
N TYR A 50 4.56 -0.50 -6.64
CA TYR A 50 4.07 -0.77 -7.99
C TYR A 50 3.70 0.52 -8.75
N LEU A 51 3.03 1.47 -8.08
CA LEU A 51 2.69 2.77 -8.68
C LEU A 51 3.93 3.60 -9.01
N VAL A 52 4.95 3.58 -8.15
CA VAL A 52 6.21 4.29 -8.39
C VAL A 52 6.96 3.70 -9.58
N MET A 53 7.00 2.36 -9.71
CA MET A 53 7.60 1.69 -10.88
C MET A 53 6.89 2.07 -12.17
N ASN A 54 5.56 2.07 -12.16
CA ASN A 54 4.75 2.47 -13.31
C ASN A 54 4.94 3.95 -13.68
N ALA A 55 5.04 4.82 -12.67
CA ALA A 55 5.34 6.24 -12.86
C ALA A 55 6.70 6.47 -13.53
N ALA A 56 7.72 5.70 -13.14
CA ALA A 56 9.04 5.78 -13.73
C ALA A 56 9.03 5.41 -15.22
N GLY A 57 8.26 4.37 -15.60
CA GLY A 57 8.02 4.01 -16.99
C GLY A 57 7.27 5.11 -17.76
N TYR A 58 6.20 5.67 -17.18
CA TYR A 58 5.42 6.77 -17.79
C TYR A 58 6.25 8.03 -18.03
N LEU A 59 7.18 8.35 -17.13
CA LEU A 59 8.07 9.52 -17.24
C LEU A 59 9.26 9.29 -18.20
N GLY A 60 9.37 8.11 -18.81
CA GLY A 60 10.36 7.82 -19.86
C GLY A 60 11.77 7.53 -19.32
N TYR A 61 11.92 7.09 -18.06
CA TYR A 61 13.20 6.68 -17.50
C TYR A 61 13.62 5.28 -18.02
N SER A 62 13.89 5.18 -19.31
CA SER A 62 14.15 3.93 -20.04
C SER A 62 15.30 3.07 -19.49
N TYR A 63 16.33 3.70 -18.91
CA TYR A 63 17.46 2.98 -18.28
C TYR A 63 17.09 2.28 -16.97
N LEU A 64 16.03 2.72 -16.28
CA LEU A 64 15.53 2.08 -15.06
C LEU A 64 14.50 1.00 -15.37
N ASP A 65 13.84 1.08 -16.53
CA ASP A 65 12.66 0.28 -16.84
C ASP A 65 12.96 -1.23 -16.84
N GLU A 66 14.12 -1.64 -17.36
CA GLU A 66 14.54 -3.05 -17.38
C GLU A 66 14.74 -3.62 -15.95
N TYR A 67 15.33 -2.83 -15.06
CA TYR A 67 15.54 -3.20 -13.66
C TYR A 67 14.23 -3.16 -12.86
N LEU A 68 13.37 -2.16 -13.12
CA LEU A 68 12.08 -2.00 -12.47
C LEU A 68 11.12 -3.10 -12.89
N TYR A 69 11.15 -3.56 -14.14
CA TYR A 69 10.34 -4.67 -14.62
C TYR A 69 10.66 -5.98 -13.89
N CYS A 70 11.95 -6.26 -13.68
CA CYS A 70 12.40 -7.40 -12.88
C CYS A 70 11.88 -7.36 -11.43
N LEU A 71 11.72 -6.15 -10.85
CA LEU A 71 11.18 -5.96 -9.51
C LEU A 71 9.64 -5.87 -9.49
N GLN A 72 9.01 -5.49 -10.59
CA GLN A 72 7.57 -5.29 -10.68
C GLN A 72 6.81 -6.62 -10.56
N LEU A 73 7.31 -7.68 -11.21
CA LEU A 73 6.74 -9.02 -11.13
C LEU A 73 6.70 -9.59 -9.69
N PRO A 74 7.81 -9.62 -8.92
CA PRO A 74 7.77 -10.11 -7.55
C PRO A 74 6.90 -9.23 -6.63
N VAL A 75 6.86 -7.91 -6.85
CA VAL A 75 5.93 -7.02 -6.13
C VAL A 75 4.48 -7.40 -6.41
N LEU A 76 4.11 -7.65 -7.67
CA LEU A 76 2.76 -8.06 -8.06
C LEU A 76 2.38 -9.41 -7.43
N LEU A 77 3.28 -10.38 -7.48
CA LEU A 77 3.08 -11.72 -6.89
C LEU A 77 2.95 -11.66 -5.36
N ALA A 78 3.63 -10.71 -4.70
CA ALA A 78 3.55 -10.52 -3.26
C ALA A 78 2.22 -9.91 -2.78
N ILE A 79 1.43 -9.28 -3.66
CA ILE A 79 0.14 -8.68 -3.29
C ILE A 79 -0.86 -9.75 -2.83
N MET A 80 -0.99 -10.86 -3.58
CA MET A 80 -1.93 -11.95 -3.25
C MET A 80 -1.73 -12.56 -1.86
N PRO A 81 -0.53 -13.04 -1.48
CA PRO A 81 -0.30 -13.61 -0.16
C PRO A 81 -0.45 -12.57 0.95
N THR A 82 -0.07 -11.32 0.70
CA THR A 82 -0.22 -10.23 1.69
C THR A 82 -1.69 -9.88 1.91
N TYR A 83 -2.50 -9.89 0.85
CA TYR A 83 -3.94 -9.70 0.93
C TYR A 83 -4.63 -10.84 1.71
N TYR A 84 -4.21 -12.09 1.47
CA TYR A 84 -4.70 -13.23 2.25
C TYR A 84 -4.36 -13.08 3.75
N LEU A 85 -3.13 -12.68 4.09
CA LEU A 85 -2.74 -12.43 5.49
C LEU A 85 -3.56 -11.29 6.12
N TYR A 86 -3.87 -10.25 5.36
CA TYR A 86 -4.74 -9.18 5.80
C TYR A 86 -6.16 -9.69 6.11
N LEU A 87 -6.79 -10.42 5.18
CA LEU A 87 -8.13 -10.99 5.37
C LEU A 87 -8.18 -11.93 6.58
N ARG A 88 -7.17 -12.78 6.75
CA ARG A 88 -7.05 -13.67 7.91
C ARG A 88 -6.95 -12.87 9.21
N ALA A 89 -6.14 -11.81 9.24
CA ALA A 89 -5.99 -10.96 10.41
C ALA A 89 -7.28 -10.20 10.76
N VAL A 90 -8.03 -9.75 9.75
CA VAL A 90 -9.36 -9.13 9.93
C VAL A 90 -10.37 -10.14 10.48
N SER A 91 -10.41 -11.35 9.92
CA SER A 91 -11.32 -12.42 10.36
C SER A 91 -11.08 -12.82 11.83
N ILE A 92 -9.82 -12.93 12.26
CA ILE A 92 -9.45 -13.22 13.65
C ILE A 92 -9.87 -12.05 14.56
N ALA A 93 -9.65 -10.81 14.13
CA ALA A 93 -10.05 -9.63 14.90
C ALA A 93 -11.58 -9.51 15.02
N SER A 94 -12.35 -9.82 13.97
CA SER A 94 -13.82 -9.81 14.02
C SER A 94 -14.38 -10.92 14.88
N GLY A 95 -13.80 -12.13 14.85
CA GLY A 95 -14.23 -13.25 15.71
C GLY A 95 -14.11 -12.93 17.20
N GLY A 96 -13.09 -12.16 17.61
CA GLY A 96 -12.93 -11.69 19.00
C GLY A 96 -13.80 -10.49 19.38
N MET A 97 -14.41 -9.80 18.40
CA MET A 97 -15.28 -8.65 18.63
C MET A 97 -16.73 -9.08 18.91
N PHE A 98 -17.19 -10.18 18.31
CA PHE A 98 -18.51 -10.79 18.58
C PHE A 98 -18.52 -11.73 19.80
N SER A 99 -17.36 -12.14 20.33
CA SER A 99 -17.26 -13.06 21.46
C SER A 99 -17.18 -12.38 22.83
N LYS A 100 -17.13 -11.04 22.89
CA LYS A 100 -17.15 -10.30 24.16
C LYS A 100 -18.58 -9.87 24.44
N PRO A 101 -19.27 -10.41 25.47
CA PRO A 101 -20.51 -9.80 25.91
C PRO A 101 -20.20 -8.35 26.29
N TRP A 102 -21.01 -7.44 25.75
CA TRP A 102 -21.04 -6.04 26.18
C TRP A 102 -21.13 -6.03 27.71
N LYS A 103 -20.08 -5.57 28.39
CA LYS A 103 -20.19 -5.16 29.78
C LYS A 103 -20.76 -3.76 29.76
N VAL A 104 -22.09 -3.68 29.83
CA VAL A 104 -22.83 -2.53 30.36
C VAL A 104 -23.63 -3.06 31.54
#